data_AF-A0A6A6E920-F1
#
_entry.id   AF-A0A6A6E920-F1
#
_cell.length_a   1.000
_cell.length_b   1.000
_cell.length_c   1.000
_cell.angle_alpha   90.00
_cell.angle_beta   90.00
_cell.angle_gamma   90.00
#
_symmetry.space_group_name_H-M   'P 1'
#
loop_
_entity.id
_entity.type
_entity.pdbx_description
1 polymer ?
#
loop_
_entity_poly.entity_id
_entity_poly.type
_entity_poly.pdbx_seq_one_letter_code
_entity_poly.pdbx_strand_id
1 'polypeptide(L)'
;MSSTDPSVDSLSASLASQWNPHATKSGTNDKPGTGKAVQNTGLLTPEGTPEVDDGRIEAEKRRQAELEAAEAAKISPESQPPKNKEPQSSPKTDDSGTDDEAAKQAEILKEVLSCGQDEYHKILGIKEDYDTATEEMAAVESAVYDRGIEVHPKYNKDENAEKAWNMVRTAGDELGCRESVYPEVLDFGDEDPDAPDDDSGSPMEGVKMENPKPTKIVLGWYEEATPLMDQLRQNLKSFSVKKKLDAINDKIKKKNEEEEQKDTNMWLVDYKAISKFYQDVRPFIDRVRGNANDQEAIEGAKGVEKELNEYLNKNHYPGAWTFKQDLLMQEAVREKTEEAKKKMKNDLDEKRKKRMEERKKEKVAEKGSPGTEQPKKSSSAISTDWRPGLTTKGEEIYAMQLYERTSKVTQEKSMDQCFFLIEKKGKKKGENSMVFEDSETIGPKAIDGYLKQLPEGERVDIRTEKYKYSTADKMGFVEIDDIAVKPGYSSRVYQAIGIRVKYENGTYKYPNRIVFRKIWGSARADRMIEDFYNDKGLTIPWEKRAKRPRAVESVKKGHEEVEPHQGAQKGGVAAR
;
A
#
# COMPACT_ATOMS: atom_id res chain seq x y z
N MET A 1 -12.94 -29.51 54.99
CA MET A 1 -12.53 -30.76 55.63
C MET A 1 -12.56 -31.85 54.56
N SER A 2 -11.57 -32.76 54.56
CA SER A 2 -11.18 -33.68 53.47
C SER A 2 -10.51 -33.00 52.27
N SER A 3 -9.45 -33.55 51.66
CA SER A 3 -8.56 -34.67 51.97
C SER A 3 -7.43 -34.65 50.92
N THR A 4 -6.21 -34.96 51.37
CA THR A 4 -5.17 -35.76 50.71
C THR A 4 -4.82 -35.56 49.22
N ASP A 5 -3.53 -35.29 48.98
CA ASP A 5 -2.76 -35.65 47.79
C ASP A 5 -3.00 -37.12 47.36
N PRO A 6 -2.72 -37.48 46.09
CA PRO A 6 -1.38 -38.02 45.84
C PRO A 6 -0.71 -37.60 44.51
N SER A 7 0.61 -37.51 44.62
CA SER A 7 1.66 -37.87 43.65
C SER A 7 1.26 -38.77 42.49
N VAL A 8 1.78 -38.44 41.30
CA VAL A 8 2.31 -39.42 40.33
C VAL A 8 3.43 -38.78 39.49
N ASP A 9 4.68 -39.10 39.83
CA ASP A 9 5.77 -39.24 38.88
C ASP A 9 5.58 -40.56 38.11
N SER A 10 5.70 -40.54 36.78
CA SER A 10 6.09 -41.65 35.89
C SER A 10 5.41 -41.48 34.53
N LEU A 11 6.20 -41.22 33.49
CA LEU A 11 6.27 -42.03 32.25
C LEU A 11 7.13 -41.29 31.22
N SER A 12 8.44 -41.48 31.34
CA SER A 12 9.39 -41.40 30.24
C SER A 12 9.43 -42.75 29.54
N ALA A 13 8.92 -42.84 28.30
CA ALA A 13 9.46 -43.67 27.21
C ALA A 13 8.49 -43.75 26.02
N SER A 14 9.11 -43.76 24.84
CA SER A 14 8.63 -44.42 23.62
C SER A 14 7.63 -43.68 22.75
N LEU A 15 8.13 -43.02 21.69
CA LEU A 15 7.69 -43.33 20.33
C LEU A 15 8.76 -42.85 19.32
N ALA A 16 9.78 -43.69 19.12
CA ALA A 16 10.67 -43.63 17.98
C ALA A 16 10.31 -44.79 17.03
N SER A 17 9.63 -44.45 15.94
CA SER A 17 9.35 -45.25 14.74
C SER A 17 8.49 -44.34 13.88
N GLN A 18 8.63 -44.17 12.58
CA GLN A 18 9.40 -44.75 11.51
C GLN A 18 9.15 -43.75 10.38
N TRP A 19 10.13 -43.39 9.56
CA TRP A 19 9.91 -43.21 8.12
C TRP A 19 11.26 -43.13 7.43
N ASN A 20 11.43 -44.05 6.49
CA ASN A 20 12.65 -44.34 5.76
C ASN A 20 12.20 -44.57 4.31
N PRO A 21 12.54 -43.71 3.34
CA PRO A 21 12.46 -44.08 1.94
C PRO A 21 13.86 -44.44 1.43
N HIS A 22 14.01 -45.75 1.24
CA HIS A 22 14.86 -46.45 0.30
C HIS A 22 15.91 -45.67 -0.50
N ALA A 23 17.15 -46.10 -0.23
CA ALA A 23 18.22 -46.15 -1.20
C ALA A 23 17.92 -47.11 -2.35
N THR A 24 18.33 -46.73 -3.57
CA THR A 24 18.89 -47.68 -4.54
C THR A 24 20.16 -47.09 -5.16
N LYS A 25 21.27 -47.76 -4.85
CA LYS A 25 22.51 -47.86 -5.65
C LYS A 25 22.13 -48.32 -7.07
N SER A 26 22.87 -48.17 -8.15
CA SER A 26 24.32 -48.22 -8.38
C SER A 26 24.57 -47.92 -9.87
N GLY A 27 25.81 -47.55 -10.23
CA GLY A 27 26.37 -47.99 -11.51
C GLY A 27 27.31 -47.02 -12.19
N THR A 28 28.59 -47.31 -12.05
CA THR A 28 29.77 -46.77 -12.73
C THR A 28 29.88 -47.18 -14.21
N ASN A 29 30.34 -46.28 -15.09
CA ASN A 29 31.55 -46.40 -15.93
C ASN A 29 31.46 -45.68 -17.29
N ASP A 30 32.39 -44.74 -17.48
CA ASP A 30 33.31 -44.56 -18.60
C ASP A 30 32.92 -44.84 -20.08
N LYS A 31 33.09 -43.74 -20.84
CA LYS A 31 33.81 -43.55 -22.12
C LYS A 31 33.05 -43.48 -23.46
N PRO A 32 33.58 -42.67 -24.41
CA PRO A 32 32.88 -42.20 -25.61
C PRO A 32 33.25 -42.99 -26.87
N GLY A 33 32.35 -43.00 -27.86
CA GLY A 33 32.60 -43.61 -29.16
C GLY A 33 31.66 -43.10 -30.25
N THR A 34 32.26 -42.40 -31.22
CA THR A 34 31.71 -42.03 -32.53
C THR A 34 31.36 -43.25 -33.39
N GLY A 35 30.26 -43.20 -34.16
CA GLY A 35 29.98 -44.20 -35.20
C GLY A 35 28.70 -43.92 -36.00
N LYS A 36 28.83 -43.90 -37.33
CA LYS A 36 27.82 -43.57 -38.36
C LYS A 36 26.80 -44.70 -38.60
N ALA A 37 25.60 -44.28 -39.02
CA ALA A 37 24.70 -44.80 -40.07
C ALA A 37 24.45 -46.31 -40.20
N VAL A 38 23.18 -46.74 -39.99
CA VAL A 38 22.51 -47.84 -40.72
C VAL A 38 21.00 -47.54 -40.83
N GLN A 39 20.42 -48.00 -41.94
CA GLN A 39 19.10 -47.72 -42.52
C GLN A 39 17.90 -48.40 -41.82
N ASN A 40 16.72 -47.80 -42.03
CA ASN A 40 15.37 -48.37 -42.18
C ASN A 40 15.02 -49.71 -41.50
N THR A 41 14.08 -49.64 -40.55
CA THR A 41 12.95 -50.57 -40.43
C THR A 41 11.71 -49.82 -39.95
N GLY A 42 10.57 -50.09 -40.59
CA GLY A 42 9.33 -49.31 -40.49
C GLY A 42 8.59 -49.48 -39.17
N LEU A 43 7.86 -48.43 -38.80
CA LEU A 43 6.88 -48.41 -37.72
C LEU A 43 5.48 -48.20 -38.28
N LEU A 44 4.57 -49.02 -37.79
CA LEU A 44 3.15 -49.09 -38.08
C LEU A 44 2.47 -47.76 -37.73
N THR A 45 1.70 -47.21 -38.66
CA THR A 45 0.73 -46.13 -38.43
C THR A 45 -0.39 -46.63 -37.52
N PRO A 46 -0.74 -45.92 -36.43
CA PRO A 46 -1.93 -46.25 -35.65
C PRO A 46 -3.20 -45.88 -36.44
N GLU A 47 -4.20 -46.76 -36.36
CA GLU A 47 -5.53 -46.64 -36.95
C GLU A 47 -6.25 -45.34 -36.54
N GLY A 48 -7.07 -44.83 -37.45
CA GLY A 48 -7.83 -43.59 -37.28
C GLY A 48 -8.88 -43.71 -36.17
N THR A 49 -8.83 -42.75 -35.24
CA THR A 49 -9.86 -42.51 -34.24
C THR A 49 -11.18 -42.10 -34.91
N PRO A 50 -12.35 -42.64 -34.52
CA PRO A 50 -13.64 -42.28 -35.12
C PRO A 50 -14.00 -40.81 -34.89
N GLU A 51 -14.65 -40.19 -35.88
CA GLU A 51 -15.06 -38.80 -35.95
C GLU A 51 -15.93 -38.38 -34.73
N VAL A 52 -15.53 -37.29 -34.06
CA VAL A 52 -16.23 -36.69 -32.90
C VAL A 52 -16.91 -35.37 -33.30
N ASP A 53 -17.30 -35.22 -34.56
CA ASP A 53 -17.88 -33.95 -35.06
C ASP A 53 -19.41 -33.92 -35.13
N ASP A 54 -20.10 -35.06 -35.12
CA ASP A 54 -21.57 -35.08 -35.27
C ASP A 54 -22.31 -34.48 -34.07
N GLY A 55 -21.85 -34.79 -32.85
CA GLY A 55 -22.47 -34.23 -31.62
C GLY A 55 -22.26 -32.73 -31.47
N ARG A 56 -21.19 -32.19 -32.06
CA ARG A 56 -20.87 -30.76 -31.99
C ARG A 56 -21.69 -29.96 -33.01
N ILE A 57 -21.94 -30.53 -34.18
CA ILE A 57 -22.80 -29.94 -35.22
C ILE A 57 -24.27 -29.94 -34.76
N GLU A 58 -24.73 -30.99 -34.08
CA GLU A 58 -26.10 -31.07 -33.59
C GLU A 58 -26.37 -30.08 -32.43
N ALA A 59 -25.40 -29.90 -31.52
CA ALA A 59 -25.49 -28.92 -30.44
C ALA A 59 -25.52 -27.47 -30.95
N GLU A 60 -24.71 -27.15 -31.97
CA GLU A 60 -24.67 -25.82 -32.58
C GLU A 60 -25.98 -25.51 -33.33
N LYS A 61 -26.52 -26.49 -34.06
CA LYS A 61 -27.80 -26.36 -34.77
C LYS A 61 -28.98 -26.11 -33.83
N ARG A 62 -28.94 -26.70 -32.62
CA ARG A 62 -29.96 -26.47 -31.58
C ARG A 62 -29.90 -25.05 -31.02
N ARG A 63 -28.70 -24.50 -30.83
CA ARG A 63 -28.50 -23.11 -30.39
C ARG A 63 -29.00 -22.09 -31.41
N GLN A 64 -28.78 -22.35 -32.70
CA GLN A 64 -29.26 -21.48 -33.77
C GLN A 64 -30.78 -21.46 -33.87
N ALA A 65 -31.44 -22.62 -33.76
CA ALA A 65 -32.90 -22.70 -33.80
C ALA A 65 -33.58 -21.98 -32.62
N GLU A 66 -32.96 -21.96 -31.44
CA GLU A 66 -33.48 -21.26 -30.27
C GLU A 66 -33.40 -19.72 -30.41
N LEU A 67 -32.34 -19.22 -31.06
CA LEU A 67 -32.21 -17.79 -31.36
C LEU A 67 -33.21 -17.33 -32.42
N GLU A 68 -33.43 -18.11 -33.48
CA GLU A 68 -34.43 -17.79 -34.51
C GLU A 68 -35.86 -17.80 -33.95
N ALA A 69 -36.17 -18.72 -33.02
CA ALA A 69 -37.46 -18.75 -32.35
C ALA A 69 -37.68 -17.52 -31.44
N ALA A 70 -36.64 -17.04 -30.78
CA ALA A 70 -36.70 -15.84 -29.94
C ALA A 70 -36.84 -14.55 -30.77
N GLU A 71 -36.29 -14.51 -31.98
CA GLU A 71 -36.42 -13.38 -32.90
C GLU A 71 -37.80 -13.33 -33.56
N ALA A 72 -38.34 -14.49 -33.95
CA ALA A 72 -39.70 -14.59 -34.51
C ALA A 72 -40.79 -14.15 -33.52
N ALA A 73 -40.58 -14.33 -32.21
CA ALA A 73 -41.52 -13.89 -31.17
C ALA A 73 -41.58 -12.36 -30.99
N LYS A 74 -40.62 -11.60 -31.53
CA LYS A 74 -40.58 -10.13 -31.41
C LYS A 74 -41.32 -9.39 -32.54
N ILE A 75 -41.81 -10.09 -33.55
CA ILE A 75 -42.47 -9.48 -34.71
C ILE A 75 -43.87 -10.07 -34.86
N SER A 76 -44.83 -9.57 -34.07
CA SER A 76 -46.25 -9.71 -34.34
C SER A 76 -46.89 -8.31 -34.43
N PRO A 77 -47.56 -7.94 -35.53
CA PRO A 77 -48.18 -6.64 -35.68
C PRO A 77 -49.65 -6.71 -35.29
N GLU A 78 -50.06 -5.97 -34.24
CA GLU A 78 -51.47 -5.78 -33.92
C GLU A 78 -51.92 -4.35 -34.21
N SER A 79 -53.05 -4.28 -34.91
CA SER A 79 -53.53 -3.15 -35.70
C SER A 79 -54.49 -2.25 -34.90
N GLN A 80 -54.33 -0.95 -35.11
CA GLN A 80 -55.15 0.25 -34.79
C GLN A 80 -56.57 0.27 -35.44
N PRO A 81 -57.48 1.32 -35.37
CA PRO A 81 -57.62 2.63 -34.61
C PRO A 81 -59.15 2.98 -34.25
N PRO A 82 -59.74 4.24 -34.19
CA PRO A 82 -59.25 5.65 -34.22
C PRO A 82 -59.98 6.79 -33.38
N LYS A 83 -59.40 8.03 -33.44
CA LYS A 83 -59.92 9.44 -33.29
C LYS A 83 -59.85 10.09 -31.88
N ASN A 84 -59.46 11.37 -31.66
CA ASN A 84 -59.60 12.60 -32.47
C ASN A 84 -58.74 13.81 -31.94
N LYS A 85 -58.17 14.60 -32.87
CA LYS A 85 -57.88 16.07 -32.93
C LYS A 85 -57.06 16.87 -31.87
N GLU A 86 -55.90 17.33 -32.37
CA GLU A 86 -55.13 18.59 -32.26
C GLU A 86 -55.91 19.94 -32.06
N PRO A 87 -55.28 21.06 -31.61
CA PRO A 87 -54.15 21.70 -32.32
C PRO A 87 -52.97 22.32 -31.52
N GLN A 88 -51.89 22.43 -32.30
CA GLN A 88 -50.56 23.03 -32.16
C GLN A 88 -50.39 24.36 -31.39
N SER A 89 -49.27 24.45 -30.66
CA SER A 89 -48.35 25.60 -30.71
C SER A 89 -46.95 25.21 -30.20
N SER A 90 -45.91 25.56 -30.95
CA SER A 90 -44.49 25.53 -30.57
C SER A 90 -43.86 26.82 -31.11
N PRO A 91 -42.81 27.43 -30.48
CA PRO A 91 -41.49 26.81 -30.48
C PRO A 91 -40.56 27.05 -29.25
N LYS A 92 -39.77 26.01 -28.95
CA LYS A 92 -38.36 25.96 -28.47
C LYS A 92 -37.98 26.59 -27.12
N THR A 93 -37.59 25.73 -26.17
CA THR A 93 -36.20 25.49 -25.71
C THR A 93 -36.17 24.22 -24.85
N ASP A 94 -35.31 23.27 -25.19
CA ASP A 94 -35.11 22.01 -24.46
C ASP A 94 -34.27 22.26 -23.19
N ASP A 95 -34.95 22.31 -22.04
CA ASP A 95 -34.38 22.18 -20.69
C ASP A 95 -35.43 21.49 -19.80
N SER A 96 -35.71 20.21 -20.09
CA SER A 96 -36.79 19.45 -19.43
C SER A 96 -36.27 18.32 -18.53
N GLY A 97 -35.03 18.40 -18.03
CA GLY A 97 -34.44 17.39 -17.16
C GLY A 97 -34.55 17.66 -15.65
N THR A 98 -34.84 18.90 -15.26
CA THR A 98 -34.71 19.37 -13.86
C THR A 98 -35.96 19.11 -13.01
N ASP A 99 -37.15 19.10 -13.60
CA ASP A 99 -38.41 18.95 -12.84
C ASP A 99 -38.59 17.53 -12.27
N ASP A 100 -38.14 16.50 -13.00
CA ASP A 100 -38.26 15.09 -12.57
C ASP A 100 -37.28 14.76 -11.42
N GLU A 101 -36.13 15.41 -11.37
CA GLU A 101 -35.11 15.19 -10.34
C GLU A 101 -35.49 15.88 -9.03
N ALA A 102 -35.99 17.12 -9.10
CA ALA A 102 -36.52 17.84 -7.94
C ALA A 102 -37.69 17.09 -7.29
N ALA A 103 -38.57 16.46 -8.09
CA ALA A 103 -39.66 15.65 -7.58
C ALA A 103 -39.16 14.40 -6.82
N LYS A 104 -38.14 13.71 -7.33
CA LYS A 104 -37.51 12.56 -6.65
C LYS A 104 -36.84 12.96 -5.34
N GLN A 105 -36.08 14.06 -5.35
CA GLN A 105 -35.44 14.60 -4.15
C GLN A 105 -36.46 14.94 -3.07
N ALA A 106 -37.58 15.57 -3.45
CA ALA A 106 -38.67 15.89 -2.52
C ALA A 106 -39.35 14.62 -1.94
N GLU A 107 -39.50 13.57 -2.74
CA GLU A 107 -40.05 12.29 -2.29
C GLU A 107 -39.13 11.59 -1.28
N ILE A 108 -37.84 11.47 -1.60
CA ILE A 108 -36.82 10.84 -0.72
C ILE A 108 -36.68 11.63 0.59
N LEU A 109 -36.65 12.96 0.51
CA LEU A 109 -36.56 13.82 1.68
C LEU A 109 -37.77 13.62 2.62
N LYS A 110 -38.98 13.54 2.05
CA LYS A 110 -40.19 13.27 2.83
C LYS A 110 -40.17 11.87 3.45
N GLU A 111 -39.65 10.87 2.73
CA GLU A 111 -39.49 9.50 3.23
C GLU A 111 -38.55 9.48 4.45
N VAL A 112 -37.33 10.02 4.32
CA VAL A 112 -36.32 10.05 5.39
C VAL A 112 -36.85 10.76 6.64
N LEU A 113 -37.54 11.90 6.47
CA LEU A 113 -38.09 12.67 7.58
C LEU A 113 -39.30 12.01 8.26
N SER A 114 -39.94 11.04 7.60
CA SER A 114 -41.06 10.29 8.17
C SER A 114 -40.63 9.11 9.04
N CYS A 115 -39.36 8.69 8.95
CA CYS A 115 -38.79 7.59 9.73
C CYS A 115 -38.55 7.97 11.20
N GLY A 116 -38.60 6.97 12.09
CA GLY A 116 -38.12 7.11 13.48
C GLY A 116 -36.60 7.34 13.54
N GLN A 117 -36.11 8.00 14.60
CA GLN A 117 -34.68 8.30 14.75
C GLN A 117 -33.79 7.05 14.90
N ASP A 118 -34.38 5.92 15.27
CA ASP A 118 -33.76 4.62 15.50
C ASP A 118 -34.01 3.62 14.36
N GLU A 119 -34.73 4.01 13.31
CA GLU A 119 -35.05 3.14 12.17
C GLU A 119 -33.98 3.21 11.07
N TYR A 120 -32.71 2.90 11.41
CA TYR A 120 -31.55 3.14 10.54
C TYR A 120 -31.65 2.50 9.15
N HIS A 121 -32.12 1.24 9.05
CA HIS A 121 -32.32 0.58 7.75
C HIS A 121 -33.39 1.27 6.90
N LYS A 122 -34.47 1.78 7.50
CA LYS A 122 -35.51 2.54 6.78
C LYS A 122 -35.03 3.92 6.37
N ILE A 123 -34.26 4.61 7.22
CA ILE A 123 -33.60 5.88 6.88
C ILE A 123 -32.66 5.73 5.68
N LEU A 124 -32.02 4.57 5.51
CA LEU A 124 -31.18 4.28 4.34
C LEU A 124 -31.94 3.62 3.17
N GLY A 125 -33.18 3.16 3.37
CA GLY A 125 -33.97 2.50 2.32
C GLY A 125 -33.45 1.11 1.97
N ILE A 126 -32.77 0.46 2.92
CA ILE A 126 -32.22 -0.89 2.78
C ILE A 126 -33.07 -1.90 3.52
N LYS A 127 -32.86 -3.20 3.25
CA LYS A 127 -33.60 -4.28 3.91
C LYS A 127 -33.12 -4.44 5.35
N GLU A 128 -33.99 -4.86 6.26
CA GLU A 128 -33.60 -5.12 7.66
C GLU A 128 -32.82 -6.44 7.81
N ASP A 129 -33.09 -7.41 6.94
CA ASP A 129 -32.48 -8.73 6.98
C ASP A 129 -31.53 -8.95 5.79
N TYR A 130 -30.26 -9.24 6.10
CA TYR A 130 -29.23 -9.67 5.16
C TYR A 130 -28.68 -11.04 5.54
N ASP A 131 -28.33 -11.85 4.54
CA ASP A 131 -27.75 -13.19 4.77
C ASP A 131 -26.35 -13.10 5.40
N THR A 132 -25.61 -12.02 5.10
CA THR A 132 -24.27 -11.79 5.63
C THR A 132 -24.03 -10.33 6.03
N ALA A 133 -23.25 -10.12 7.08
CA ALA A 133 -22.82 -8.79 7.52
C ALA A 133 -21.98 -8.03 6.46
N THR A 134 -21.40 -8.74 5.48
CA THR A 134 -20.64 -8.10 4.39
C THR A 134 -21.56 -7.50 3.34
N GLU A 135 -22.66 -8.18 3.01
CA GLU A 135 -23.68 -7.66 2.09
C GLU A 135 -24.43 -6.48 2.71
N GLU A 136 -24.76 -6.56 4.00
CA GLU A 136 -25.34 -5.45 4.74
C GLU A 136 -24.43 -4.21 4.68
N MET A 137 -23.14 -4.37 5.00
CA MET A 137 -22.18 -3.26 4.98
C MET A 137 -22.05 -2.63 3.59
N ALA A 138 -22.01 -3.44 2.53
CA ALA A 138 -21.96 -2.92 1.16
C ALA A 138 -23.24 -2.16 0.76
N ALA A 139 -24.41 -2.64 1.21
CA ALA A 139 -25.68 -1.95 0.99
C ALA A 139 -25.76 -0.64 1.79
N VAL A 140 -25.26 -0.62 3.02
CA VAL A 140 -25.15 0.59 3.85
C VAL A 140 -24.26 1.63 3.17
N GLU A 141 -23.06 1.25 2.71
CA GLU A 141 -22.13 2.19 2.04
C GLU A 141 -22.76 2.78 0.77
N SER A 142 -23.39 1.95 -0.07
CA SER A 142 -24.09 2.42 -1.28
C SER A 142 -25.25 3.35 -0.94
N ALA A 143 -26.09 2.97 0.02
CA ALA A 143 -27.27 3.75 0.39
C ALA A 143 -26.91 5.10 1.02
N VAL A 144 -25.85 5.16 1.85
CA VAL A 144 -25.34 6.41 2.41
C VAL A 144 -24.86 7.35 1.30
N TYR A 145 -24.19 6.82 0.28
CA TYR A 145 -23.75 7.60 -0.88
C TYR A 145 -24.95 8.09 -1.71
N ASP A 146 -25.80 7.17 -2.16
CA ASP A 146 -26.90 7.44 -3.08
C ASP A 146 -27.96 8.36 -2.43
N ARG A 147 -28.51 8.00 -1.25
CA ARG A 147 -29.45 8.89 -0.54
C ARG A 147 -28.78 10.16 -0.06
N GLY A 148 -27.49 10.07 0.26
CA GLY A 148 -26.70 11.20 0.71
C GLY A 148 -26.73 12.36 -0.27
N ILE A 149 -26.50 12.06 -1.56
CA ILE A 149 -26.55 13.05 -2.65
C ILE A 149 -27.93 13.67 -2.77
N GLU A 150 -29.00 12.87 -2.70
CA GLU A 150 -30.38 13.31 -2.91
C GLU A 150 -30.92 14.23 -1.80
N VAL A 151 -30.45 14.04 -0.56
CA VAL A 151 -30.85 14.88 0.59
C VAL A 151 -29.80 15.92 0.97
N HIS A 152 -28.69 16.02 0.23
CA HIS A 152 -27.60 16.91 0.61
C HIS A 152 -28.03 18.39 0.54
N PRO A 153 -27.78 19.22 1.57
CA PRO A 153 -28.26 20.61 1.61
C PRO A 153 -27.70 21.52 0.52
N LYS A 154 -26.59 21.12 -0.12
CA LYS A 154 -25.99 21.86 -1.23
C LYS A 154 -26.75 21.70 -2.53
N TYR A 155 -27.34 20.52 -2.77
CA TYR A 155 -28.03 20.18 -4.02
C TYR A 155 -29.55 20.25 -3.88
N ASN A 156 -30.06 19.98 -2.67
CA ASN A 156 -31.47 20.01 -2.36
C ASN A 156 -31.82 21.33 -1.63
N LYS A 157 -32.66 22.16 -2.26
CA LYS A 157 -33.04 23.49 -1.77
C LYS A 157 -34.14 23.47 -0.69
N ASP A 158 -34.63 22.29 -0.29
CA ASP A 158 -35.63 22.17 0.77
C ASP A 158 -35.04 22.57 2.13
N GLU A 159 -35.80 23.31 2.93
CA GLU A 159 -35.38 23.77 4.26
C GLU A 159 -35.10 22.61 5.24
N ASN A 160 -35.60 21.40 4.96
CA ASN A 160 -35.39 20.22 5.79
C ASN A 160 -34.27 19.31 5.27
N ALA A 161 -33.59 19.66 4.17
CA ALA A 161 -32.50 18.85 3.60
C ALA A 161 -31.38 18.60 4.63
N GLU A 162 -31.00 19.62 5.40
CA GLU A 162 -29.97 19.47 6.45
C GLU A 162 -30.37 18.49 7.54
N LYS A 163 -31.66 18.46 7.90
CA LYS A 163 -32.18 17.51 8.88
C LYS A 163 -32.16 16.08 8.32
N ALA A 164 -32.62 15.88 7.09
CA ALA A 164 -32.60 14.58 6.43
C ALA A 164 -31.16 14.05 6.23
N TRP A 165 -30.24 14.91 5.81
CA TRP A 165 -28.82 14.60 5.69
C TRP A 165 -28.20 14.11 7.01
N ASN A 166 -28.48 14.80 8.12
CA ASN A 166 -28.00 14.38 9.43
C ASN A 166 -28.59 13.03 9.87
N MET A 167 -29.83 12.72 9.50
CA MET A 167 -30.44 11.41 9.74
C MET A 167 -29.73 10.31 8.95
N VAL A 168 -29.49 10.51 7.65
CA VAL A 168 -28.74 9.56 6.79
C VAL A 168 -27.33 9.33 7.34
N ARG A 169 -26.62 10.39 7.75
CA ARG A 169 -25.28 10.27 8.33
C ARG A 169 -25.27 9.43 9.60
N THR A 170 -26.19 9.74 10.53
CA THR A 170 -26.33 9.03 11.81
C THR A 170 -26.67 7.56 11.59
N ALA A 171 -27.57 7.26 10.65
CA ALA A 171 -27.92 5.88 10.30
C ALA A 171 -26.71 5.12 9.73
N GLY A 172 -25.90 5.76 8.87
CA GLY A 172 -24.65 5.18 8.38
C GLY A 172 -23.65 4.90 9.50
N ASP A 173 -23.45 5.84 10.43
CA ASP A 173 -22.50 5.70 11.53
C ASP A 173 -22.88 4.53 12.46
N GLU A 174 -24.17 4.41 12.82
CA GLU A 174 -24.68 3.36 13.71
C GLU A 174 -24.64 1.97 13.06
N LEU A 175 -24.77 1.89 11.73
CA LEU A 175 -24.63 0.65 10.97
C LEU A 175 -23.16 0.34 10.58
N GLY A 176 -22.21 1.14 11.03
CA GLY A 176 -20.77 0.90 10.85
C GLY A 176 -20.25 1.26 9.45
N CYS A 177 -20.89 2.21 8.76
CA CYS A 177 -20.38 2.81 7.53
C CYS A 177 -18.99 3.42 7.78
N ARG A 178 -18.10 3.32 6.80
CA ARG A 178 -16.76 3.85 6.94
C ARG A 178 -16.76 5.36 6.76
N GLU A 179 -15.98 6.04 7.61
CA GLU A 179 -15.80 7.49 7.56
C GLU A 179 -15.29 7.99 6.19
N SER A 180 -14.71 7.12 5.35
CA SER A 180 -14.24 7.46 4.00
C SER A 180 -15.34 7.71 2.97
N VAL A 181 -16.59 7.30 3.22
CA VAL A 181 -17.69 7.47 2.25
C VAL A 181 -18.27 8.89 2.32
N TYR A 182 -18.26 9.53 3.50
CA TYR A 182 -18.82 10.88 3.66
C TYR A 182 -18.05 12.00 2.94
N PRO A 183 -16.69 12.02 2.92
CA PRO A 183 -15.92 13.01 2.16
C PRO A 183 -16.23 13.00 0.67
N GLU A 184 -16.49 11.83 0.07
CA GLU A 184 -16.84 11.74 -1.34
C GLU A 184 -18.15 12.47 -1.64
N VAL A 185 -19.15 12.41 -0.74
CA VAL A 185 -20.41 13.15 -0.89
C VAL A 185 -20.24 14.66 -0.64
N LEU A 186 -19.30 15.05 0.24
CA LEU A 186 -19.03 16.46 0.56
C LEU A 186 -18.26 17.20 -0.54
N ASP A 187 -17.34 16.52 -1.24
CA ASP A 187 -16.43 17.12 -2.23
C ASP A 187 -17.06 17.36 -3.62
N PHE A 188 -18.30 16.95 -3.87
CA PHE A 188 -18.95 17.02 -5.19
C PHE A 188 -19.27 18.44 -5.71
N GLY A 189 -18.84 19.52 -5.05
CA GLY A 189 -19.25 20.86 -5.47
C GLY A 189 -18.37 22.02 -5.03
N ASP A 190 -17.13 21.79 -4.63
CA ASP A 190 -16.19 22.89 -4.35
C ASP A 190 -15.54 23.43 -5.65
N GLU A 191 -16.28 23.39 -6.75
CA GLU A 191 -16.05 24.29 -7.89
C GLU A 191 -16.80 25.59 -7.61
N ASP A 192 -16.02 26.65 -7.44
CA ASP A 192 -16.39 27.98 -6.95
C ASP A 192 -17.57 28.59 -7.76
N PRO A 193 -18.76 28.79 -7.16
CA PRO A 193 -19.90 29.40 -7.87
C PRO A 193 -19.71 30.89 -8.17
N ASP A 194 -18.66 31.52 -7.62
CA ASP A 194 -18.25 32.90 -7.92
C ASP A 194 -17.15 32.98 -9.01
N ALA A 195 -16.82 31.86 -9.68
CA ALA A 195 -16.08 31.92 -10.92
C ALA A 195 -16.91 32.74 -11.93
N PRO A 196 -16.41 33.89 -12.43
CA PRO A 196 -17.21 34.81 -13.20
C PRO A 196 -17.79 34.13 -14.44
N ASP A 197 -19.12 34.20 -14.58
CA ASP A 197 -19.84 33.85 -15.80
C ASP A 197 -19.26 34.65 -16.97
N ASP A 198 -18.31 34.05 -17.69
CA ASP A 198 -17.81 34.54 -18.97
C ASP A 198 -18.85 34.22 -20.04
N ASP A 199 -19.96 34.95 -19.99
CA ASP A 199 -21.01 35.01 -21.00
C ASP A 199 -20.52 35.76 -22.25
N SER A 200 -19.26 35.54 -22.64
CA SER A 200 -18.81 35.83 -23.99
C SER A 200 -19.30 34.71 -24.88
N GLY A 201 -20.23 35.05 -25.78
CA GLY A 201 -20.68 34.20 -26.88
C GLY A 201 -19.53 33.90 -27.86
N SER A 202 -18.52 33.19 -27.38
CA SER A 202 -17.57 32.48 -28.20
C SER A 202 -18.34 31.34 -28.86
N PRO A 203 -18.27 31.19 -30.19
CA PRO A 203 -18.84 30.02 -30.84
C PRO A 203 -18.30 28.78 -30.12
N MET A 204 -19.14 27.77 -29.86
CA MET A 204 -18.77 26.49 -29.25
C MET A 204 -17.80 25.66 -30.12
N GLU A 205 -16.81 26.32 -30.71
CA GLU A 205 -15.72 25.79 -31.50
C GLU A 205 -14.55 25.54 -30.55
N GLY A 206 -14.69 24.53 -29.69
CA GLY A 206 -13.61 24.26 -28.74
C GLY A 206 -13.88 23.31 -27.59
N VAL A 207 -15.07 22.70 -27.48
CA VAL A 207 -15.23 21.56 -26.56
C VAL A 207 -14.36 20.44 -27.10
N LYS A 208 -13.12 20.38 -26.64
CA LYS A 208 -12.18 19.30 -26.90
C LYS A 208 -12.86 18.06 -26.34
N MET A 209 -13.52 17.29 -27.21
CA MET A 209 -14.05 15.99 -26.83
C MET A 209 -12.90 15.22 -26.19
N GLU A 210 -13.04 14.96 -24.89
CA GLU A 210 -12.07 14.15 -24.19
C GLU A 210 -12.02 12.78 -24.88
N ASN A 211 -10.81 12.26 -25.07
CA ASN A 211 -10.66 10.93 -25.62
C ASN A 211 -11.41 9.95 -24.70
N PRO A 212 -12.31 9.10 -25.23
CA PRO A 212 -13.06 8.17 -24.41
C PRO A 212 -12.11 7.20 -23.69
N LYS A 213 -12.51 6.75 -22.50
CA LYS A 213 -11.70 5.83 -21.68
C LYS A 213 -11.50 4.50 -22.42
N PRO A 214 -10.28 3.93 -22.44
CA PRO A 214 -10.02 2.62 -23.06
C PRO A 214 -10.82 1.49 -22.41
N THR A 215 -11.18 0.48 -23.21
CA THR A 215 -11.82 -0.73 -22.69
C THR A 215 -10.83 -1.58 -21.86
N LYS A 216 -11.34 -2.46 -20.98
CA LYS A 216 -10.50 -3.35 -20.15
C LYS A 216 -9.55 -4.22 -20.99
N ILE A 217 -9.97 -4.61 -22.20
CA ILE A 217 -9.14 -5.42 -23.11
C ILE A 217 -7.95 -4.59 -23.62
N VAL A 218 -8.19 -3.33 -24.00
CA VAL A 218 -7.12 -2.42 -24.44
C VAL A 218 -6.13 -2.13 -23.31
N LEU A 219 -6.61 -1.98 -22.07
CA LEU A 219 -5.73 -1.86 -20.91
C LEU A 219 -4.81 -3.09 -20.73
N GLY A 220 -5.31 -4.31 -20.97
CA GLY A 220 -4.49 -5.52 -20.97
C GLY A 220 -3.39 -5.51 -22.05
N TRP A 221 -3.66 -4.93 -23.22
CA TRP A 221 -2.63 -4.72 -24.25
C TRP A 221 -1.63 -3.62 -23.89
N TYR A 222 -2.05 -2.60 -23.15
CA TYR A 222 -1.12 -1.62 -22.59
C TYR A 222 -0.18 -2.25 -21.56
N GLU A 223 -0.66 -3.19 -20.74
CA GLU A 223 0.20 -3.99 -19.85
C GLU A 223 1.21 -4.81 -20.66
N GLU A 224 0.80 -5.47 -21.76
CA GLU A 224 1.69 -6.21 -22.67
C GLU A 224 2.74 -5.28 -23.32
N ALA A 225 2.36 -4.04 -23.65
CA ALA A 225 3.24 -3.04 -24.26
C ALA A 225 4.22 -2.40 -23.26
N THR A 226 3.91 -2.37 -21.97
CA THR A 226 4.74 -1.72 -20.93
C THR A 226 6.22 -2.16 -20.92
N PRO A 227 6.56 -3.47 -20.89
CA PRO A 227 7.96 -3.89 -20.95
C PRO A 227 8.64 -3.56 -22.30
N LEU A 228 7.87 -3.42 -23.38
CA LEU A 228 8.39 -3.00 -24.69
C LEU A 228 8.70 -1.50 -24.69
N MET A 229 7.88 -0.68 -24.05
CA MET A 229 8.13 0.75 -23.85
C MET A 229 9.38 0.99 -23.00
N ASP A 230 9.61 0.18 -21.97
CA ASP A 230 10.86 0.21 -21.20
C ASP A 230 12.09 -0.10 -22.06
N GLN A 231 12.00 -1.11 -22.94
CA GLN A 231 13.07 -1.42 -23.89
C GLN A 231 13.28 -0.31 -24.93
N LEU A 232 12.19 0.31 -25.39
CA LEU A 232 12.24 1.43 -26.33
C LEU A 232 12.92 2.65 -25.71
N ARG A 233 12.65 2.93 -24.43
CA ARG A 233 13.31 3.99 -23.65
C ARG A 233 14.83 3.77 -23.57
N GLN A 234 15.27 2.52 -23.39
CA GLN A 234 16.70 2.18 -23.39
C GLN A 234 17.32 2.26 -24.79
N ASN A 235 16.59 1.84 -25.83
CA ASN A 235 17.06 1.83 -27.21
C ASN A 235 15.99 2.28 -28.22
N LEU A 236 15.97 3.58 -28.49
CA LEU A 236 15.05 4.25 -29.43
C LEU A 236 15.12 3.75 -30.88
N LYS A 237 16.22 3.06 -31.24
CA LYS A 237 16.45 2.53 -32.60
C LYS A 237 16.12 1.04 -32.72
N SER A 238 15.62 0.40 -31.65
CA SER A 238 15.30 -1.02 -31.66
C SER A 238 14.14 -1.35 -32.61
N PHE A 239 14.47 -1.91 -33.78
CA PHE A 239 13.47 -2.29 -34.79
C PHE A 239 12.58 -3.44 -34.31
N SER A 240 13.15 -4.39 -33.55
CA SER A 240 12.40 -5.52 -33.00
C SER A 240 11.31 -5.08 -32.02
N VAL A 241 11.59 -4.07 -31.19
CA VAL A 241 10.62 -3.51 -30.24
C VAL A 241 9.50 -2.77 -30.98
N LYS A 242 9.85 -1.93 -31.97
CA LYS A 242 8.87 -1.22 -32.80
C LYS A 242 7.91 -2.18 -33.50
N LYS A 243 8.45 -3.25 -34.12
CA LYS A 243 7.64 -4.30 -34.76
C LYS A 243 6.66 -4.97 -33.80
N LYS A 244 7.05 -5.18 -32.54
CA LYS A 244 6.15 -5.76 -31.51
C LYS A 244 5.07 -4.77 -31.08
N LEU A 245 5.41 -3.49 -30.94
CA LEU A 245 4.43 -2.43 -30.64
C LEU A 245 3.45 -2.24 -31.81
N ASP A 246 3.92 -2.31 -33.05
CA ASP A 246 3.05 -2.31 -34.24
C ASP A 246 2.08 -3.51 -34.21
N ALA A 247 2.55 -4.70 -33.86
CA ALA A 247 1.68 -5.87 -33.73
C ALA A 247 0.63 -5.73 -32.61
N ILE A 248 0.93 -4.98 -31.53
CA ILE A 248 -0.06 -4.64 -30.50
C ILE A 248 -1.09 -3.63 -31.05
N ASN A 249 -0.63 -2.63 -31.81
CA ASN A 249 -1.50 -1.68 -32.49
C ASN A 249 -2.43 -2.38 -33.49
N ASP A 250 -1.95 -3.40 -34.21
CA ASP A 250 -2.78 -4.20 -35.10
C ASP A 250 -3.89 -4.96 -34.33
N LYS A 251 -3.58 -5.48 -33.12
CA LYS A 251 -4.60 -6.11 -32.24
C LYS A 251 -5.66 -5.09 -31.80
N ILE A 252 -5.23 -3.90 -31.34
CA ILE A 252 -6.14 -2.82 -30.92
C ILE A 252 -7.04 -2.40 -32.08
N LYS A 253 -6.44 -2.16 -33.25
CA LYS A 253 -7.17 -1.75 -34.45
C LYS A 253 -8.22 -2.77 -34.85
N LYS A 254 -7.86 -4.05 -34.92
CA LYS A 254 -8.79 -5.14 -35.24
C LYS A 254 -9.96 -5.17 -34.26
N LYS A 255 -9.71 -4.96 -32.97
CA LYS A 255 -10.76 -4.95 -31.95
C LYS A 255 -11.68 -3.74 -32.05
N ASN A 256 -11.14 -2.57 -32.36
CA ASN A 256 -11.94 -1.38 -32.64
C ASN A 256 -12.83 -1.57 -33.86
N GLU A 257 -12.34 -2.27 -34.90
CA GLU A 257 -13.13 -2.65 -36.08
C GLU A 257 -14.25 -3.64 -35.71
N GLU A 258 -13.95 -4.66 -34.88
CA GLU A 258 -14.93 -5.65 -34.39
C GLU A 258 -16.04 -5.02 -33.52
N GLU A 259 -15.74 -3.94 -32.78
CA GLU A 259 -16.70 -3.22 -31.94
C GLU A 259 -17.35 -2.03 -32.66
N GLU A 260 -17.17 -1.91 -33.98
CA GLU A 260 -17.72 -0.83 -34.82
C GLU A 260 -17.40 0.58 -34.31
N GLN A 261 -16.21 0.75 -33.73
CA GLN A 261 -15.81 2.02 -33.18
C GLN A 261 -15.60 3.07 -34.27
N LYS A 262 -16.11 4.29 -34.06
CA LYS A 262 -16.10 5.37 -35.08
C LYS A 262 -14.70 5.70 -35.62
N ASP A 263 -13.68 5.61 -34.76
CA ASP A 263 -12.28 5.75 -35.14
C ASP A 263 -11.51 4.46 -34.86
N THR A 264 -11.07 3.77 -35.92
CA THR A 264 -10.29 2.54 -35.83
C THR A 264 -8.90 2.77 -35.23
N ASN A 265 -8.39 4.01 -35.28
CA ASN A 265 -7.10 4.38 -34.71
C ASN A 265 -7.19 4.83 -33.24
N MET A 266 -8.39 4.75 -32.65
CA MET A 266 -8.56 5.11 -31.26
C MET A 266 -7.74 4.19 -30.35
N TRP A 267 -7.08 4.77 -29.35
CA TRP A 267 -6.26 4.06 -28.37
C TRP A 267 -5.01 3.35 -28.91
N LEU A 268 -4.64 3.53 -30.18
CA LEU A 268 -3.36 3.02 -30.69
C LEU A 268 -2.19 3.62 -29.91
N VAL A 269 -1.18 2.81 -29.61
CA VAL A 269 0.04 3.25 -28.93
C VAL A 269 0.87 4.10 -29.89
N ASP A 270 0.86 5.42 -29.70
CA ASP A 270 1.75 6.35 -30.43
C ASP A 270 3.17 6.35 -29.85
N TYR A 271 3.84 5.21 -29.98
CA TYR A 271 5.22 5.05 -29.52
C TYR A 271 6.20 5.97 -30.27
N LYS A 272 5.82 6.53 -31.42
CA LYS A 272 6.64 7.48 -32.19
C LYS A 272 6.66 8.84 -31.52
N ALA A 273 5.50 9.35 -31.09
CA ALA A 273 5.44 10.57 -30.28
C ALA A 273 6.15 10.37 -28.94
N ILE A 274 5.89 9.26 -28.24
CA ILE A 274 6.56 8.96 -26.96
C ILE A 274 8.09 8.87 -27.12
N SER A 275 8.57 8.28 -28.23
CA SER A 275 10.01 8.21 -28.53
C SER A 275 10.67 9.59 -28.68
N LYS A 276 9.93 10.63 -29.11
CA LYS A 276 10.46 11.99 -29.21
C LYS A 276 10.75 12.55 -27.81
N PHE A 277 9.82 12.42 -26.86
CA PHE A 277 10.06 12.80 -25.47
C PHE A 277 11.29 12.10 -24.87
N TYR A 278 11.44 10.80 -25.13
CA TYR A 278 12.63 10.05 -24.70
C TYR A 278 13.93 10.53 -25.38
N GLN A 279 13.85 11.00 -26.61
CA GLN A 279 14.99 11.59 -27.32
C GLN A 279 15.34 12.97 -26.74
N ASP A 280 14.33 13.79 -26.45
CA ASP A 280 14.46 15.17 -25.99
C ASP A 280 14.97 15.26 -24.55
N VAL A 281 14.61 14.30 -23.68
CA VAL A 281 15.13 14.25 -22.30
C VAL A 281 16.60 13.79 -22.23
N ARG A 282 17.08 13.06 -23.23
CA ARG A 282 18.38 12.37 -23.18
C ARG A 282 19.60 13.31 -22.99
N PRO A 283 19.70 14.46 -23.68
CA PRO A 283 20.79 15.41 -23.44
C PRO A 283 20.83 15.95 -22.00
N PHE A 284 19.66 16.16 -21.39
CA PHE A 284 19.58 16.61 -20.00
C PHE A 284 20.05 15.52 -19.04
N ILE A 285 19.64 14.27 -19.27
CA ILE A 285 20.10 13.11 -18.48
C ILE A 285 21.62 12.97 -18.58
N ASP A 286 22.18 13.08 -19.79
CA ASP A 286 23.63 12.95 -20.00
C ASP A 286 24.39 14.10 -19.31
N ARG A 287 23.86 15.33 -19.29
CA ARG A 287 24.39 16.46 -18.51
C ARG A 287 24.35 16.20 -17.00
N VAL A 288 23.23 15.71 -16.47
CA VAL A 288 23.08 15.38 -15.04
C VAL A 288 24.01 14.23 -14.63
N ARG A 289 24.19 13.24 -15.50
CA ARG A 289 25.17 12.15 -15.28
C ARG A 289 26.59 12.71 -15.14
N GLY A 290 26.97 13.63 -16.03
CA GLY A 290 28.25 14.34 -15.93
C GLY A 290 28.36 15.21 -14.67
N ASN A 291 27.34 16.03 -14.40
CA ASN A 291 27.28 16.95 -13.26
C ASN A 291 25.92 16.85 -12.54
N ALA A 292 25.92 16.23 -11.36
CA ALA A 292 24.70 15.99 -10.60
C ALA A 292 24.05 17.26 -10.04
N ASN A 293 24.77 18.39 -10.05
CA ASN A 293 24.31 19.68 -9.55
C ASN A 293 23.93 20.65 -10.70
N ASP A 294 23.84 20.18 -11.94
CA ASP A 294 23.43 21.00 -13.09
C ASP A 294 21.92 21.28 -13.05
N GLN A 295 21.53 22.36 -12.36
CA GLN A 295 20.12 22.71 -12.16
C GLN A 295 19.37 22.98 -13.46
N GLU A 296 20.02 23.59 -14.45
CA GLU A 296 19.40 23.83 -15.76
C GLU A 296 19.02 22.51 -16.43
N ALA A 297 19.89 21.49 -16.35
CA ALA A 297 19.58 20.17 -16.89
C ALA A 297 18.49 19.44 -16.09
N ILE A 298 18.46 19.61 -14.76
CA ILE A 298 17.40 19.05 -13.91
C ILE A 298 16.04 19.66 -14.25
N GLU A 299 15.96 20.98 -14.39
CA GLU A 299 14.74 21.71 -14.76
C GLU A 299 14.30 21.38 -16.19
N GLY A 300 15.23 21.31 -17.14
CA GLY A 300 14.95 20.89 -18.51
C GLY A 300 14.36 19.47 -18.58
N ALA A 301 14.94 18.51 -17.84
CA ALA A 301 14.39 17.17 -17.75
C ALA A 301 12.97 17.13 -17.14
N LYS A 302 12.70 17.95 -16.11
CA LYS A 302 11.36 18.08 -15.51
C LYS A 302 10.33 18.65 -16.47
N GLY A 303 10.73 19.62 -17.29
CA GLY A 303 9.87 20.19 -18.33
C GLY A 303 9.39 19.11 -19.29
N VAL A 304 10.31 18.31 -19.83
CA VAL A 304 9.98 17.20 -20.74
C VAL A 304 9.16 16.13 -20.02
N GLU A 305 9.43 15.84 -18.74
CA GLU A 305 8.65 14.86 -17.95
C GLU A 305 7.19 15.29 -17.79
N LYS A 306 6.98 16.58 -17.48
CA LYS A 306 5.65 17.16 -17.33
C LYS A 306 4.87 17.08 -18.64
N GLU A 307 5.48 17.48 -19.75
CA GLU A 307 4.85 17.39 -21.08
C GLU A 307 4.52 15.94 -21.47
N LEU A 308 5.42 15.00 -21.17
CA LEU A 308 5.15 13.58 -21.38
C LEU A 308 3.98 13.10 -20.51
N ASN A 309 3.94 13.43 -19.22
CA ASN A 309 2.85 13.00 -18.33
C ASN A 309 1.50 13.58 -18.76
N GLU A 310 1.45 14.84 -19.18
CA GLU A 310 0.25 15.46 -19.76
C GLU A 310 -0.18 14.72 -21.04
N TYR A 311 0.77 14.38 -21.91
CA TYR A 311 0.52 13.59 -23.12
C TYR A 311 0.01 12.18 -22.79
N LEU A 312 0.59 11.49 -21.79
CA LEU A 312 0.16 10.16 -21.37
C LEU A 312 -1.26 10.20 -20.78
N ASN A 313 -1.54 11.16 -19.89
CA ASN A 313 -2.85 11.32 -19.26
C ASN A 313 -3.94 11.64 -20.29
N LYS A 314 -3.67 12.55 -21.23
CA LYS A 314 -4.62 12.91 -22.30
C LYS A 314 -5.00 11.73 -23.19
N ASN A 315 -4.13 10.75 -23.33
CA ASN A 315 -4.34 9.56 -24.15
C ASN A 315 -4.65 8.30 -23.32
N HIS A 316 -4.86 8.43 -22.01
CA HIS A 316 -5.12 7.33 -21.08
C HIS A 316 -4.07 6.21 -21.11
N TYR A 317 -2.81 6.57 -21.40
CA TYR A 317 -1.70 5.61 -21.37
C TYR A 317 -1.25 5.31 -19.93
N PRO A 318 -0.62 4.14 -19.67
CA PRO A 318 -0.11 3.82 -18.35
C PRO A 318 0.93 4.84 -17.88
N GLY A 319 0.77 5.36 -16.66
CA GLY A 319 1.74 6.27 -16.03
C GLY A 319 3.14 5.66 -15.86
N ALA A 320 3.27 4.33 -15.92
CA ALA A 320 4.55 3.64 -15.92
C ALA A 320 5.44 3.96 -17.14
N TRP A 321 4.86 4.47 -18.24
CA TRP A 321 5.59 4.82 -19.46
C TRP A 321 6.32 6.17 -19.35
N THR A 322 6.15 6.89 -18.25
CA THR A 322 6.96 8.06 -17.93
C THR A 322 8.42 7.68 -17.66
N PHE A 323 9.32 8.66 -17.65
CA PHE A 323 10.68 8.45 -17.16
C PHE A 323 10.76 8.96 -15.73
N LYS A 324 11.02 8.07 -14.78
CA LYS A 324 11.21 8.46 -13.38
C LYS A 324 12.55 9.19 -13.26
N GLN A 325 12.50 10.51 -13.18
CA GLN A 325 13.69 11.36 -13.01
C GLN A 325 14.56 10.91 -11.84
N ASP A 326 13.94 10.44 -10.75
CA ASP A 326 14.62 9.91 -9.58
C ASP A 326 15.55 8.75 -9.96
N LEU A 327 15.08 7.75 -10.72
CA LEU A 327 15.93 6.61 -11.14
C LEU A 327 17.18 7.06 -11.90
N LEU A 328 17.04 8.06 -12.76
CA LEU A 328 18.14 8.56 -13.58
C LEU A 328 19.16 9.37 -12.76
N MET A 329 18.70 10.15 -11.78
CA MET A 329 19.58 10.83 -10.83
C MET A 329 20.28 9.84 -9.89
N GLN A 330 19.59 8.79 -9.45
CA GLN A 330 20.15 7.74 -8.61
C GLN A 330 21.25 6.96 -9.30
N GLU A 331 21.04 6.56 -10.56
CA GLU A 331 22.02 5.80 -11.33
C GLU A 331 23.30 6.62 -11.49
N ALA A 332 23.16 7.92 -11.79
CA ALA A 332 24.29 8.85 -11.84
C ALA A 332 25.03 8.98 -10.49
N VAL A 333 24.29 9.07 -9.38
CA VAL A 333 24.89 9.10 -8.03
C VAL A 333 25.56 7.77 -7.69
N ARG A 334 24.94 6.63 -8.06
CA ARG A 334 25.47 5.28 -7.80
C ARG A 334 26.75 5.03 -8.58
N GLU A 335 26.80 5.38 -9.87
CA GLU A 335 28.02 5.28 -10.68
C GLU A 335 29.15 6.10 -10.08
N LYS A 336 28.89 7.36 -9.69
CA LYS A 336 29.88 8.21 -9.01
C LYS A 336 30.32 7.64 -7.67
N THR A 337 29.40 7.04 -6.91
CA THR A 337 29.70 6.43 -5.61
C THR A 337 30.55 5.17 -5.78
N GLU A 338 30.29 4.35 -6.80
CA GLU A 338 31.09 3.16 -7.11
C GLU A 338 32.48 3.54 -7.64
N GLU A 339 32.60 4.58 -8.47
CA GLU A 339 33.90 5.14 -8.87
C GLU A 339 34.69 5.67 -7.67
N ALA A 340 34.04 6.40 -6.76
CA ALA A 340 34.66 6.90 -5.54
C ALA A 340 35.10 5.75 -4.62
N LYS A 341 34.28 4.71 -4.44
CA LYS A 341 34.63 3.50 -3.69
C LYS A 341 35.83 2.79 -4.33
N LYS A 342 35.86 2.66 -5.65
CA LYS A 342 36.97 2.03 -6.37
C LYS A 342 38.27 2.82 -6.19
N LYS A 343 38.20 4.15 -6.24
CA LYS A 343 39.34 5.04 -5.96
C LYS A 343 39.82 4.90 -4.50
N MET A 344 38.91 4.94 -3.54
CA MET A 344 39.22 4.78 -2.12
C MET A 344 39.82 3.40 -1.80
N LYS A 345 39.33 2.34 -2.45
CA LYS A 345 39.90 0.99 -2.32
C LYS A 345 41.33 0.94 -2.86
N ASN A 346 41.59 1.52 -4.03
CA ASN A 346 42.93 1.60 -4.59
C ASN A 346 43.89 2.38 -3.67
N ASP A 347 43.47 3.53 -3.15
CA ASP A 347 44.25 4.35 -2.21
C ASP A 347 44.55 3.58 -0.91
N LEU A 348 43.58 2.81 -0.40
CA LEU A 348 43.73 1.99 0.79
C LEU A 348 44.72 0.83 0.57
N ASP A 349 44.64 0.16 -0.58
CA ASP A 349 45.55 -0.92 -0.96
C ASP A 349 46.98 -0.40 -1.15
N GLU A 350 47.15 0.78 -1.75
CA GLU A 350 48.45 1.44 -1.88
C GLU A 350 49.03 1.84 -0.51
N LYS A 351 48.21 2.40 0.38
CA LYS A 351 48.60 2.73 1.76
C LYS A 351 48.96 1.48 2.58
N ARG A 352 48.26 0.36 2.37
CA ARG A 352 48.55 -0.93 3.00
C ARG A 352 49.87 -1.50 2.50
N LYS A 353 50.14 -1.42 1.20
CA LYS A 353 51.42 -1.83 0.60
C LYS A 353 52.59 -1.03 1.18
N LYS A 354 52.45 0.29 1.31
CA LYS A 354 53.46 1.17 1.93
C LYS A 354 53.75 0.82 3.40
N ARG A 355 52.71 0.59 4.21
CA ARG A 355 52.87 0.16 5.62
C ARG A 355 53.55 -1.21 5.76
N MET A 356 53.29 -2.13 4.85
CA MET A 356 53.95 -3.45 4.85
C MET A 356 55.44 -3.32 4.51
N GLU A 357 55.82 -2.40 3.62
CA GLU A 357 57.22 -2.08 3.33
C GLU A 357 57.90 -1.38 4.51
N GLU A 358 57.24 -0.45 5.18
CA GLU A 358 57.75 0.22 6.40
C GLU A 358 57.97 -0.78 7.55
N ARG A 359 57.00 -1.67 7.81
CA ARG A 359 57.14 -2.73 8.84
C ARG A 359 58.24 -3.74 8.53
N LYS A 360 58.51 -4.01 7.24
CA LYS A 360 59.66 -4.83 6.84
C LYS A 360 60.98 -4.13 7.17
N LYS A 361 61.04 -2.79 7.11
CA LYS A 361 62.22 -2.00 7.52
C LYS A 361 62.39 -1.95 9.04
N GLU A 362 61.29 -1.78 9.80
CA GLU A 362 61.34 -1.76 11.28
C GLU A 362 61.68 -3.12 11.90
N LYS A 363 61.19 -4.24 11.34
CA LYS A 363 61.53 -5.59 11.84
C LYS A 363 63.01 -5.99 11.73
N VAL A 364 63.81 -5.22 11.00
CA VAL A 364 65.28 -5.41 10.96
C VAL A 364 65.98 -4.63 12.09
N ALA A 365 65.32 -3.65 12.71
CA ALA A 365 65.89 -2.81 13.76
C ALA A 365 65.58 -3.30 15.19
N GLU A 366 64.54 -4.11 15.41
CA GLU A 366 64.03 -4.45 16.75
C GLU A 366 64.38 -5.89 17.21
N LYS A 367 65.61 -6.34 16.96
CA LYS A 367 66.21 -7.48 17.67
C LYS A 367 67.15 -6.94 18.76
N GLY A 368 66.58 -6.51 19.89
CA GLY A 368 67.41 -6.11 21.04
C GLY A 368 66.67 -5.47 22.20
N SER A 369 65.75 -6.18 22.87
CA SER A 369 65.52 -5.99 24.32
C SER A 369 64.52 -7.01 24.89
N PRO A 370 64.84 -7.69 26.01
CA PRO A 370 63.90 -8.49 26.77
C PRO A 370 63.38 -7.73 28.01
N GLY A 371 62.10 -7.97 28.33
CA GLY A 371 61.57 -7.85 29.68
C GLY A 371 60.59 -6.69 29.89
N THR A 372 59.34 -7.01 30.25
CA THR A 372 58.83 -6.91 31.63
C THR A 372 57.33 -7.26 31.61
N GLU A 373 56.97 -8.37 32.26
CA GLU A 373 55.60 -8.80 32.50
C GLU A 373 54.92 -7.89 33.53
N GLN A 374 53.67 -7.49 33.28
CA GLN A 374 52.78 -6.95 34.30
C GLN A 374 51.45 -7.72 34.35
N PRO A 375 50.87 -7.90 35.56
CA PRO A 375 49.80 -8.84 35.80
C PRO A 375 48.42 -8.27 35.47
N LYS A 376 47.61 -9.03 34.73
CA LYS A 376 46.22 -8.72 34.40
C LYS A 376 45.30 -9.01 35.59
N LYS A 377 44.57 -7.99 36.05
CA LYS A 377 43.46 -8.09 37.00
C LYS A 377 42.30 -8.89 36.38
N SER A 378 41.93 -9.97 37.04
CA SER A 378 40.79 -10.84 36.71
C SER A 378 39.47 -10.18 37.12
N SER A 379 38.74 -9.62 36.15
CA SER A 379 37.30 -9.46 36.29
C SER A 379 36.63 -10.82 36.08
N SER A 380 35.75 -11.19 36.99
CA SER A 380 34.97 -12.44 36.98
C SER A 380 34.23 -12.59 35.65
N ALA A 381 34.77 -13.45 34.78
CA ALA A 381 34.16 -13.81 33.51
C ALA A 381 32.92 -14.67 33.81
N ILE A 382 31.74 -14.05 33.78
CA ILE A 382 30.52 -14.78 33.50
C ILE A 382 30.68 -15.26 32.05
N SER A 383 31.13 -16.50 31.87
CA SER A 383 31.15 -17.16 30.58
C SER A 383 29.70 -17.49 30.20
N THR A 384 28.96 -16.48 29.73
CA THR A 384 27.71 -16.74 29.02
C THR A 384 28.08 -17.34 27.68
N ASP A 385 27.75 -18.62 27.49
CA ASP A 385 27.74 -19.31 26.20
C ASP A 385 26.84 -18.54 25.24
N TRP A 386 27.44 -17.57 24.55
CA TRP A 386 26.73 -16.75 23.59
C TRP A 386 26.33 -17.62 22.40
N ARG A 387 25.07 -17.51 21.98
CA ARG A 387 24.53 -18.15 20.78
C ARG A 387 23.65 -17.17 19.99
N PRO A 388 23.42 -17.41 18.69
CA PRO A 388 22.40 -16.70 17.92
C PRO A 388 21.07 -16.66 18.68
N GLY A 389 20.37 -15.54 18.62
CA GLY A 389 19.14 -15.32 19.41
C GLY A 389 19.37 -14.73 20.82
N LEU A 390 20.62 -14.58 21.28
CA LEU A 390 20.92 -13.91 22.54
C LEU A 390 21.62 -12.55 22.35
N THR A 391 21.31 -11.60 23.23
CA THR A 391 22.05 -10.34 23.39
C THR A 391 23.48 -10.62 23.88
N THR A 392 24.36 -9.61 23.80
CA THR A 392 25.72 -9.70 24.36
C THR A 392 25.74 -9.93 25.89
N LYS A 393 24.60 -9.69 26.57
CA LYS A 393 24.41 -9.94 28.00
C LYS A 393 23.74 -11.29 28.31
N GLY A 394 23.42 -12.08 27.28
CA GLY A 394 22.74 -13.37 27.44
C GLY A 394 21.23 -13.25 27.70
N GLU A 395 20.60 -12.15 27.29
CA GLU A 395 19.13 -11.98 27.27
C GLU A 395 18.59 -12.53 25.95
N GLU A 396 17.39 -13.09 25.95
CA GLU A 396 16.79 -13.71 24.75
C GLU A 396 16.11 -12.66 23.87
N ILE A 397 16.32 -12.79 22.55
CA ILE A 397 15.71 -11.96 21.52
C ILE A 397 14.55 -12.73 20.92
N TYR A 398 13.33 -12.26 21.16
CA TYR A 398 12.11 -12.94 20.71
C TYR A 398 11.63 -12.49 19.35
N ALA A 399 11.80 -11.20 19.06
CA ALA A 399 11.36 -10.63 17.80
C ALA A 399 12.16 -9.36 17.45
N MET A 400 12.01 -8.90 16.22
CA MET A 400 12.56 -7.63 15.76
C MET A 400 11.50 -6.78 15.06
N GLN A 401 11.69 -5.47 15.10
CA GLN A 401 11.00 -4.49 14.28
C GLN A 401 12.02 -3.69 13.49
N LEU A 402 12.09 -3.97 12.21
CA LEU A 402 12.99 -3.30 11.30
C LEU A 402 12.38 -1.95 10.85
N TYR A 403 13.17 -0.90 10.82
CA TYR A 403 12.79 0.38 10.23
C TYR A 403 13.54 0.53 8.93
N GLU A 404 12.81 0.41 7.83
CA GLU A 404 13.35 0.63 6.50
C GLU A 404 13.05 2.05 6.08
N ARG A 405 14.09 2.78 5.73
CA ARG A 405 13.93 4.03 5.00
C ARG A 405 14.03 3.68 3.54
N THR A 406 12.89 3.77 2.84
CA THR A 406 12.94 3.89 1.39
C THR A 406 13.55 5.25 1.11
N SER A 407 14.77 5.24 0.60
CA SER A 407 15.36 6.46 0.09
C SER A 407 14.41 7.02 -0.96
N LYS A 408 13.87 8.23 -0.73
CA LYS A 408 12.96 8.88 -1.70
C LYS A 408 13.63 8.98 -3.07
N VAL A 409 14.94 9.25 -3.02
CA VAL A 409 15.80 9.27 -4.18
C VAL A 409 15.95 7.85 -4.70
N THR A 410 16.45 6.88 -3.91
CA THR A 410 16.83 5.58 -4.47
C THR A 410 15.74 4.55 -4.73
N GLN A 411 14.58 4.70 -4.10
CA GLN A 411 13.62 3.62 -3.86
C GLN A 411 14.23 2.34 -3.23
N GLU A 412 15.56 2.28 -3.07
CA GLU A 412 16.24 1.25 -2.31
C GLU A 412 15.87 1.43 -0.85
N LYS A 413 15.42 0.31 -0.29
CA LYS A 413 15.15 0.21 1.13
C LYS A 413 16.49 0.01 1.83
N SER A 414 16.93 1.01 2.58
CA SER A 414 18.02 0.82 3.54
C SER A 414 17.43 0.61 4.93
N MET A 415 18.05 -0.28 5.70
CA MET A 415 17.79 -0.41 7.13
C MET A 415 18.27 0.88 7.82
N ASP A 416 17.33 1.66 8.33
CA ASP A 416 17.59 2.91 9.07
C ASP A 416 17.80 2.60 10.54
N GLN A 417 16.92 1.79 11.12
CA GLN A 417 16.97 1.39 12.52
C GLN A 417 16.43 -0.04 12.69
N CYS A 418 16.81 -0.73 13.76
CA CYS A 418 16.23 -2.02 14.09
C CYS A 418 16.05 -2.11 15.61
N PHE A 419 14.80 -2.35 16.04
CA PHE A 419 14.49 -2.59 17.44
C PHE A 419 14.31 -4.08 17.66
N PHE A 420 14.80 -4.57 18.79
CA PHE A 420 14.66 -5.97 19.16
C PHE A 420 13.87 -6.06 20.45
N LEU A 421 12.91 -6.97 20.44
CA LEU A 421 12.08 -7.30 21.57
C LEU A 421 12.82 -8.34 22.42
N ILE A 422 13.27 -7.93 23.60
CA ILE A 422 14.07 -8.76 24.51
C ILE A 422 13.39 -8.91 25.87
N GLU A 423 13.66 -10.01 26.56
CA GLU A 423 13.24 -10.20 27.95
C GLU A 423 14.38 -9.88 28.90
N LYS A 424 14.18 -8.87 29.75
CA LYS A 424 15.16 -8.47 30.75
C LYS A 424 15.10 -9.40 31.95
N LYS A 425 16.21 -10.07 32.22
CA LYS A 425 16.39 -10.89 33.44
C LYS A 425 16.41 -9.99 34.68
N GLY A 426 15.82 -10.47 35.77
CA GLY A 426 15.86 -9.79 37.07
C GLY A 426 14.81 -8.68 37.27
N LYS A 427 13.79 -8.62 36.41
CA LYS A 427 12.64 -7.74 36.62
C LYS A 427 11.78 -8.22 37.80
N LYS A 428 11.24 -7.26 38.58
CA LYS A 428 10.36 -7.57 39.72
C LYS A 428 9.04 -8.12 39.21
N LYS A 429 8.43 -9.04 39.96
CA LYS A 429 7.07 -9.54 39.69
C LYS A 429 6.11 -8.36 39.59
N GLY A 430 5.44 -8.20 38.45
CA GLY A 430 4.52 -7.09 38.17
C GLY A 430 5.09 -5.98 37.27
N GLU A 431 6.40 -5.99 36.99
CA GLU A 431 6.97 -5.15 35.92
C GLU A 431 6.92 -5.89 34.58
N ASN A 432 6.75 -5.15 33.48
CA ASN A 432 6.94 -5.69 32.14
C ASN A 432 8.38 -6.20 31.99
N SER A 433 8.49 -7.50 31.71
CA SER A 433 9.75 -8.20 31.49
C SER A 433 10.28 -7.92 30.08
N MET A 434 9.39 -7.65 29.14
CA MET A 434 9.69 -7.40 27.73
C MET A 434 9.99 -5.92 27.48
N VAL A 435 11.08 -5.65 26.76
CA VAL A 435 11.52 -4.29 26.39
C VAL A 435 12.02 -4.27 24.95
N PHE A 436 11.74 -3.18 24.23
CA PHE A 436 12.41 -2.89 22.97
C PHE A 436 13.75 -2.19 23.21
N GLU A 437 14.83 -2.81 22.77
CA GLU A 437 16.15 -2.21 22.75
C GLU A 437 16.59 -1.91 21.31
N ASP A 438 17.37 -0.83 21.17
CA ASP A 438 17.97 -0.48 19.89
C ASP A 438 19.13 -1.44 19.56
N SER A 439 19.33 -1.65 18.27
CA SER A 439 20.52 -2.25 17.67
C SER A 439 21.84 -1.81 18.35
N GLU A 440 22.01 -0.52 18.63
CA GLU A 440 23.20 0.01 19.31
C GLU A 440 23.39 -0.58 20.72
N THR A 441 22.29 -0.80 21.45
CA THR A 441 22.31 -1.27 22.85
C THR A 441 22.59 -2.76 22.94
N ILE A 442 22.06 -3.55 21.99
CA ILE A 442 22.24 -5.00 21.95
C ILE A 442 23.63 -5.38 21.42
N GLY A 443 24.15 -4.57 20.50
CA GLY A 443 25.49 -4.68 19.95
C GLY A 443 25.57 -5.53 18.67
N PRO A 444 26.58 -5.28 17.82
CA PRO A 444 26.66 -5.83 16.46
C PRO A 444 26.73 -7.36 16.43
N LYS A 445 27.37 -7.99 17.43
CA LYS A 445 27.49 -9.45 17.51
C LYS A 445 26.11 -10.13 17.62
N ALA A 446 25.24 -9.58 18.46
CA ALA A 446 23.90 -10.13 18.66
C ALA A 446 22.97 -9.84 17.47
N ILE A 447 23.13 -8.67 16.82
CA ILE A 447 22.45 -8.35 15.56
C ILE A 447 22.83 -9.36 14.47
N ASP A 448 24.13 -9.57 14.24
CA ASP A 448 24.59 -10.52 13.22
C ASP A 448 24.20 -11.95 13.56
N GLY A 449 24.25 -12.33 14.84
CA GLY A 449 23.74 -13.61 15.32
C GLY A 449 22.26 -13.80 14.97
N TYR A 450 21.40 -12.83 15.32
CA TYR A 450 19.97 -12.91 15.05
C TYR A 450 19.65 -12.82 13.55
N LEU A 451 20.22 -11.87 12.81
CA LEU A 451 19.87 -11.61 11.42
C LEU A 451 20.50 -12.58 10.42
N LYS A 452 21.73 -13.04 10.66
CA LYS A 452 22.51 -13.82 9.67
C LYS A 452 22.72 -15.27 10.06
N GLN A 453 22.77 -15.59 11.37
CA GLN A 453 23.09 -16.93 11.84
C GLN A 453 21.85 -17.72 12.27
N LEU A 454 20.81 -17.05 12.76
CA LEU A 454 19.55 -17.69 13.14
C LEU A 454 18.75 -18.10 11.88
N PRO A 455 18.21 -19.34 11.80
CA PRO A 455 17.38 -19.77 10.68
C PRO A 455 16.19 -18.83 10.44
N GLU A 456 15.75 -18.68 9.17
CA GLU A 456 14.61 -17.80 8.84
C GLU A 456 13.31 -18.15 9.57
N GLY A 457 13.05 -19.44 9.80
CA GLY A 457 11.86 -19.88 10.53
C GLY A 457 11.85 -19.51 12.02
N GLU A 458 13.01 -19.19 12.59
CA GLU A 458 13.15 -18.78 14.00
C GLU A 458 13.21 -17.25 14.16
N ARG A 459 13.39 -16.51 13.06
CA ARG A 459 13.40 -15.05 13.06
C ARG A 459 11.97 -14.51 12.99
N VAL A 460 11.57 -13.74 13.99
CA VAL A 460 10.26 -13.06 13.99
C VAL A 460 10.46 -11.58 13.66
N ASP A 461 9.95 -11.13 12.50
CA ASP A 461 9.75 -9.70 12.20
C ASP A 461 8.30 -9.34 12.49
N ILE A 462 8.08 -8.55 13.54
CA ILE A 462 6.72 -8.23 14.00
C ILE A 462 5.92 -7.38 13.02
N ARG A 463 6.56 -6.79 11.99
CA ARG A 463 5.87 -5.98 10.96
C ARG A 463 5.30 -6.83 9.86
N THR A 464 6.08 -7.82 9.44
CA THR A 464 5.85 -8.62 8.24
C THR A 464 5.52 -10.06 8.60
N GLU A 465 5.01 -10.28 9.82
CA GLU A 465 4.77 -11.60 10.37
C GLU A 465 4.06 -12.46 9.32
N LYS A 466 4.83 -13.40 8.72
CA LYS A 466 4.36 -14.23 7.59
C LYS A 466 3.25 -15.17 8.04
N TYR A 467 3.11 -15.36 9.34
CA TYR A 467 2.09 -16.20 9.95
C TYR A 467 0.70 -15.60 9.72
N LYS A 468 -0.12 -16.34 9.00
CA LYS A 468 -1.54 -16.01 8.85
C LYS A 468 -2.27 -16.54 10.08
N TYR A 469 -2.72 -15.64 10.93
CA TYR A 469 -3.54 -15.97 12.08
C TYR A 469 -4.86 -16.59 11.61
N SER A 470 -5.09 -17.83 12.02
CA SER A 470 -6.28 -18.62 11.72
C SER A 470 -7.37 -18.39 12.77
N THR A 471 -8.58 -18.88 12.49
CA THR A 471 -9.65 -18.91 13.50
C THR A 471 -9.26 -19.77 14.71
N ALA A 472 -8.44 -20.82 14.52
CA ALA A 472 -7.94 -21.65 15.61
C ALA A 472 -7.01 -20.86 16.54
N ASP A 473 -6.18 -19.96 16.01
CA ASP A 473 -5.35 -19.07 16.84
C ASP A 473 -6.22 -18.13 17.68
N LYS A 474 -7.32 -17.62 17.13
CA LYS A 474 -8.28 -16.80 17.91
C LYS A 474 -8.89 -17.61 19.04
N MET A 475 -9.31 -18.85 18.78
CA MET A 475 -9.92 -19.71 19.79
C MET A 475 -8.91 -20.12 20.86
N GLY A 476 -7.67 -20.38 20.49
CA GLY A 476 -6.60 -20.79 21.41
C GLY A 476 -5.94 -19.64 22.16
N PHE A 477 -6.40 -18.39 22.00
CA PHE A 477 -5.88 -17.25 22.75
C PHE A 477 -6.30 -17.34 24.21
N VAL A 478 -5.33 -17.20 25.12
CA VAL A 478 -5.60 -17.19 26.57
C VAL A 478 -5.57 -15.76 27.09
N GLU A 479 -4.42 -15.11 26.99
CA GLU A 479 -4.19 -13.78 27.58
C GLU A 479 -3.04 -13.03 26.89
N ILE A 480 -3.00 -11.73 27.13
CA ILE A 480 -1.80 -10.94 26.88
C ILE A 480 -0.87 -11.12 28.08
N ASP A 481 0.28 -11.72 27.86
CA ASP A 481 1.25 -12.04 28.91
C ASP A 481 2.17 -10.84 29.21
N ASP A 482 2.62 -10.12 28.19
CA ASP A 482 3.45 -8.92 28.34
C ASP A 482 3.31 -7.96 27.15
N ILE A 483 3.60 -6.67 27.35
CA ILE A 483 3.60 -5.65 26.29
C ILE A 483 4.86 -4.79 26.40
N ALA A 484 5.62 -4.73 25.32
CA ALA A 484 6.73 -3.80 25.17
C ALA A 484 6.35 -2.64 24.26
N VAL A 485 6.69 -1.42 24.68
CA VAL A 485 6.45 -0.20 23.90
C VAL A 485 7.72 0.64 23.82
N LYS A 486 8.10 1.04 22.60
CA LYS A 486 9.13 2.06 22.36
C LYS A 486 8.44 3.38 21.96
N PRO A 487 8.47 4.41 22.82
CA PRO A 487 7.97 5.72 22.42
C PRO A 487 8.80 6.26 21.26
N GLY A 488 8.16 6.84 20.25
CA GLY A 488 8.88 7.49 19.16
C GLY A 488 9.33 8.91 19.50
N TYR A 489 10.02 9.55 18.55
CA TYR A 489 10.47 10.94 18.68
C TYR A 489 9.32 11.94 18.89
N SER A 490 8.10 11.61 18.47
CA SER A 490 6.91 12.38 18.78
C SER A 490 6.00 11.60 19.73
N SER A 491 5.37 12.31 20.66
CA SER A 491 4.42 11.73 21.62
C SER A 491 3.17 11.13 20.99
N ARG A 492 2.96 11.35 19.68
CA ARG A 492 1.82 10.84 18.92
C ARG A 492 2.15 9.61 18.08
N VAL A 493 3.43 9.24 17.94
CA VAL A 493 3.87 8.13 17.09
C VAL A 493 4.69 7.16 17.93
N TYR A 494 4.16 5.97 18.18
CA TYR A 494 4.95 4.88 18.76
C TYR A 494 5.84 4.28 17.69
N GLN A 495 7.14 4.21 17.98
CA GLN A 495 8.08 3.53 17.11
C GLN A 495 7.92 2.01 17.19
N ALA A 496 7.54 1.42 18.32
CA ALA A 496 7.33 -0.03 18.35
C ALA A 496 6.33 -0.43 19.41
N ILE A 497 5.44 -1.36 19.08
CA ILE A 497 4.56 -2.05 20.02
C ILE A 497 4.62 -3.53 19.70
N GLY A 498 5.06 -4.33 20.67
CA GLY A 498 5.17 -5.78 20.59
C GLY A 498 4.39 -6.38 21.75
N ILE A 499 3.50 -7.31 21.44
CA ILE A 499 2.57 -7.90 22.40
C ILE A 499 2.94 -9.37 22.50
N ARG A 500 3.32 -9.86 23.69
CA ARG A 500 3.54 -11.28 23.95
C ARG A 500 2.19 -11.89 24.29
N VAL A 501 1.67 -12.72 23.40
CA VAL A 501 0.38 -13.40 23.54
C VAL A 501 0.60 -14.86 23.90
N LYS A 502 -0.11 -15.35 24.91
CA LYS A 502 -0.07 -16.75 25.35
C LYS A 502 -1.27 -17.52 24.80
N TYR A 503 -1.00 -18.73 24.31
CA TYR A 503 -2.01 -19.62 23.76
C TYR A 503 -2.23 -20.84 24.67
N GLU A 504 -3.37 -21.52 24.51
CA GLU A 504 -3.78 -22.68 25.32
C GLU A 504 -2.78 -23.84 25.26
N ASN A 505 -2.11 -24.01 24.11
CA ASN A 505 -1.05 -24.99 23.91
C ASN A 505 0.28 -24.62 24.61
N GLY A 506 0.31 -23.54 25.40
CA GLY A 506 1.49 -23.04 26.09
C GLY A 506 2.48 -22.30 25.21
N THR A 507 2.18 -22.10 23.93
CA THR A 507 3.06 -21.36 23.02
C THR A 507 2.85 -19.85 23.13
N TYR A 508 3.89 -19.10 22.75
CA TYR A 508 3.88 -17.64 22.71
C TYR A 508 3.98 -17.13 21.28
N LYS A 509 3.29 -16.03 20.99
CA LYS A 509 3.43 -15.26 19.75
C LYS A 509 3.68 -13.79 20.06
N TYR A 510 4.20 -13.07 19.08
CA TYR A 510 4.67 -11.70 19.25
C TYR A 510 4.06 -10.72 18.23
N PRO A 511 2.72 -10.65 18.08
CA PRO A 511 2.11 -9.71 17.16
C PRO A 511 2.44 -8.25 17.55
N ASN A 512 2.54 -7.39 16.53
CA ASN A 512 2.42 -5.96 16.76
C ASN A 512 0.94 -5.56 16.95
N ARG A 513 0.68 -4.31 17.37
CA ARG A 513 -0.69 -3.82 17.57
C ARG A 513 -1.57 -3.90 16.31
N ILE A 514 -1.04 -3.63 15.13
CA ILE A 514 -1.79 -3.67 13.86
C ILE A 514 -2.25 -5.10 13.57
N VAL A 515 -1.34 -6.07 13.70
CA VAL A 515 -1.64 -7.49 13.56
C VAL A 515 -2.66 -7.92 14.60
N PHE A 516 -2.50 -7.51 15.85
CA PHE A 516 -3.43 -7.82 16.93
C PHE A 516 -4.85 -7.28 16.67
N ARG A 517 -4.97 -6.05 16.14
CA ARG A 517 -6.25 -5.46 15.69
C ARG A 517 -6.86 -6.19 14.49
N LYS A 518 -6.07 -6.70 13.55
CA LYS A 518 -6.58 -7.54 12.45
C LYS A 518 -7.16 -8.86 12.96
N ILE A 519 -6.61 -9.41 14.05
CA ILE A 519 -7.09 -10.65 14.66
C ILE A 519 -8.43 -10.39 15.40
N TRP A 520 -8.50 -9.37 16.24
CA TRP A 520 -9.63 -9.20 17.17
C TRP A 520 -10.63 -8.10 16.79
N GLY A 521 -10.34 -7.30 15.76
CA GLY A 521 -11.01 -6.03 15.51
C GLY A 521 -10.40 -4.90 16.35
N SER A 522 -10.44 -3.67 15.83
CA SER A 522 -9.76 -2.52 16.46
C SER A 522 -10.20 -2.27 17.89
N ALA A 523 -11.52 -2.19 18.14
CA ALA A 523 -12.08 -1.86 19.45
C ALA A 523 -11.77 -2.93 20.51
N ARG A 524 -11.95 -4.21 20.18
CA ARG A 524 -11.70 -5.31 21.11
C ARG A 524 -10.21 -5.48 21.41
N ALA A 525 -9.35 -5.41 20.38
CA ALA A 525 -7.91 -5.49 20.56
C ALA A 525 -7.38 -4.39 21.49
N ASP A 526 -7.83 -3.16 21.30
CA ASP A 526 -7.41 -2.03 22.13
C ASP A 526 -7.92 -2.17 23.56
N ARG A 527 -9.18 -2.56 23.76
CA ARG A 527 -9.72 -2.84 25.09
C ARG A 527 -8.91 -3.90 25.83
N MET A 528 -8.54 -5.00 25.17
CA MET A 528 -7.70 -6.04 25.78
C MET A 528 -6.31 -5.53 26.17
N ILE A 529 -5.72 -4.62 25.40
CA ILE A 529 -4.45 -3.99 25.75
C ILE A 529 -4.64 -3.05 26.95
N GLU A 530 -5.72 -2.26 26.99
CA GLU A 530 -6.05 -1.39 28.12
C GLU A 530 -6.27 -2.19 29.40
N ASP A 531 -7.05 -3.27 29.33
CA ASP A 531 -7.28 -4.22 30.43
C ASP A 531 -5.95 -4.76 30.97
N PHE A 532 -5.02 -5.17 30.09
CA PHE A 532 -3.68 -5.59 30.50
C PHE A 532 -2.94 -4.50 31.31
N TYR A 533 -2.96 -3.24 30.87
CA TYR A 533 -2.30 -2.14 31.59
C TYR A 533 -3.00 -1.88 32.93
N ASN A 534 -4.33 -1.89 32.95
CA ASN A 534 -5.14 -1.67 34.15
C ASN A 534 -4.90 -2.77 35.21
N ASP A 535 -4.92 -4.04 34.80
CA ASP A 535 -4.70 -5.19 35.68
C ASP A 535 -3.31 -5.20 36.30
N LYS A 536 -2.31 -4.68 35.58
CA LYS A 536 -0.93 -4.55 36.07
C LYS A 536 -0.69 -3.25 36.87
N GLY A 537 -1.68 -2.36 36.94
CA GLY A 537 -1.52 -1.03 37.54
C GLY A 537 -0.49 -0.16 36.81
N LEU A 538 -0.34 -0.36 35.50
CA LEU A 538 0.59 0.35 34.64
C LEU A 538 -0.13 1.46 33.86
N THR A 539 0.56 2.58 33.62
CA THR A 539 -0.01 3.65 32.79
C THR A 539 0.06 3.28 31.31
N ILE A 540 -1.08 3.37 30.63
CA ILE A 540 -1.16 3.15 29.18
C ILE A 540 -0.24 4.15 28.47
N PRO A 541 0.68 3.70 27.59
CA PRO A 541 1.69 4.57 27.03
C PRO A 541 1.14 5.78 26.27
N TRP A 542 -0.02 5.64 25.58
CA TRP A 542 -0.66 6.68 24.76
C TRP A 542 -1.57 7.64 25.50
N GLU A 543 -1.89 7.37 26.75
CA GLU A 543 -2.58 8.34 27.60
C GLU A 543 -1.64 9.40 28.17
N LYS A 544 -0.32 9.18 28.11
CA LYS A 544 0.68 10.19 28.43
C LYS A 544 0.68 11.27 27.34
N ARG A 545 -0.34 12.14 27.33
CA ARG A 545 -0.30 13.42 26.61
C ARG A 545 1.03 14.08 26.97
N ALA A 546 1.87 14.35 25.98
CA ALA A 546 3.07 15.15 26.21
C ALA A 546 2.61 16.43 26.90
N LYS A 547 3.10 16.67 28.12
CA LYS A 547 3.01 17.99 28.75
C LYS A 547 3.63 18.94 27.73
N ARG A 548 2.80 19.75 27.06
CA ARG A 548 3.30 20.80 26.17
C ARG A 548 4.35 21.55 26.98
N PRO A 549 5.57 21.78 26.47
CA PRO A 549 6.49 22.69 27.13
C PRO A 549 5.69 23.97 27.36
N ARG A 550 5.56 24.39 28.63
CA ARG A 550 4.88 25.65 28.96
C ARG A 550 5.49 26.70 28.05
N ALA A 551 4.66 27.35 27.24
CA ALA A 551 5.09 28.49 26.46
C ALA A 551 5.84 29.40 27.42
N VAL A 552 7.14 29.58 27.17
CA VAL A 552 7.94 30.56 27.89
C VAL A 552 7.23 31.86 27.62
N GLU A 553 6.63 32.47 28.65
CA GLU A 553 6.03 33.79 28.56
C GLU A 553 7.08 34.73 27.97
N SER A 554 6.94 35.02 26.69
CA SER A 554 7.71 36.04 26.02
C SER A 554 7.32 37.35 26.69
N VAL A 555 8.19 37.79 27.59
CA VAL A 555 8.19 39.12 28.20
C VAL A 555 8.00 40.14 27.08
N LYS A 556 6.79 40.71 27.00
CA LYS A 556 6.48 41.86 26.14
C LYS A 556 7.39 43.01 26.57
N LYS A 557 8.48 43.23 25.83
CA LYS A 557 9.22 44.49 25.85
C LYS A 557 8.34 45.55 25.20
N GLY A 558 8.17 46.65 25.91
CA GLY A 558 7.20 47.71 25.64
C GLY A 558 7.30 48.27 24.23
N HIS A 559 6.13 48.41 23.61
CA HIS A 559 5.89 49.40 22.59
C HIS A 559 5.40 50.65 23.31
N GLU A 560 6.18 51.72 23.17
CA GLU A 560 5.88 53.08 23.59
C GLU A 560 4.56 53.52 22.94
N GLU A 561 3.55 53.76 23.76
CA GLU A 561 2.23 54.26 23.37
C GLU A 561 2.30 55.79 23.39
N VAL A 562 2.20 56.40 22.21
CA VAL A 562 2.11 57.85 22.04
C VAL A 562 0.68 58.27 22.34
N GLU A 563 0.48 58.96 23.46
CA GLU A 563 -0.80 59.56 23.86
C GLU A 563 -1.27 60.65 22.87
N PRO A 564 -2.55 60.69 22.48
CA PRO A 564 -3.16 61.90 21.96
C PRO A 564 -3.83 62.70 23.10
N HIS A 565 -3.36 63.94 23.26
CA HIS A 565 -3.98 64.99 24.06
C HIS A 565 -5.48 65.16 23.75
N GLN A 566 -6.33 64.98 24.76
CA GLN A 566 -7.64 65.63 24.83
C GLN A 566 -7.82 66.33 26.17
N GLY A 567 -7.98 67.65 26.10
CA GLY A 567 -8.17 68.54 27.23
C GLY A 567 -9.59 68.47 27.78
N ALA A 568 -9.70 68.43 29.11
CA ALA A 568 -10.94 68.62 29.84
C ALA A 568 -10.95 70.02 30.48
N GLN A 569 -11.79 70.91 29.96
CA GLN A 569 -12.25 72.11 30.67
C GLN A 569 -13.28 71.70 31.73
N LYS A 570 -13.03 72.12 32.97
CA LYS A 570 -13.99 72.11 34.07
C LYS A 570 -14.77 73.43 34.10
N GLY A 571 -16.07 73.33 34.36
CA GLY A 571 -16.95 74.41 34.79
C GLY A 571 -18.37 74.06 34.35
N GLY A 572 -19.42 74.05 35.17
CA GLY A 572 -19.62 74.39 36.57
C GLY A 572 -21.11 74.19 36.81
N VAL A 573 -21.47 73.65 37.97
CA VAL A 573 -22.84 73.38 38.41
C VAL A 573 -23.55 74.68 38.77
N ALA A 574 -24.83 74.85 38.42
CA ALA A 574 -25.86 75.42 39.32
C ALA A 574 -27.28 75.42 38.70
N ALA A 575 -28.22 74.81 39.45
CA ALA A 575 -29.64 75.15 39.67
C ALA A 575 -30.54 75.45 38.45
N ARG A 576 -31.73 74.85 38.32
CA ARG A 576 -32.80 74.67 39.32
C ARG A 576 -33.83 73.68 38.80
#